data_AF-X0X3K9-F1
#
_entry.id   AF-X0X3K9-F1
#
_cell.length_a   1.000
_cell.length_b   1.000
_cell.length_c   1.000
_cell.angle_alpha   90.00
_cell.angle_beta   90.00
_cell.angle_gamma   90.00
#
_symmetry.space_group_name_H-M   'P 1'
#
loop_
_entity.id
_entity.type
_entity.pdbx_description
1 polymer ?
#
loop_
_entity_poly.entity_id
_entity_poly.type
_entity_poly.pdbx_seq_one_letter_code
_entity_poly.pdbx_strand_id
1 'polypeptide(L)' 'MSRIYLSPPHMGGDELELVKSAFASNWIAPLGPQVDAFEAE' A
#
# COMPACT_ATOMS: atom_id res chain seq x y z
N MET A 1 -21.10 -17.40 -18.91
CA MET A 1 -21.16 -16.50 -17.74
C MET A 1 -19.89 -15.66 -17.70
N SER A 2 -20.00 -14.34 -17.56
CA SER A 2 -18.88 -13.50 -17.14
C SER A 2 -18.61 -13.71 -15.64
N ARG A 3 -17.36 -13.57 -15.22
CA ARG A 3 -16.97 -13.75 -13.82
C ARG A 3 -17.48 -12.56 -13.00
N ILE A 4 -18.24 -12.84 -11.93
CA ILE A 4 -18.70 -11.82 -10.99
C ILE A 4 -17.66 -11.72 -9.88
N TYR A 5 -17.07 -10.54 -9.71
CA TYR A 5 -16.15 -10.24 -8.61
C TYR A 5 -16.91 -9.46 -7.53
N LEU A 6 -16.85 -9.93 -6.28
CA LEU A 6 -17.49 -9.25 -5.15
C LEU A 6 -16.66 -8.06 -4.64
N SER A 7 -15.33 -8.17 -4.76
CA SER A 7 -14.38 -7.12 -4.38
C SER A 7 -13.11 -7.28 -5.23
N PRO A 8 -13.09 -6.77 -6.46
CA PRO A 8 -11.87 -6.74 -7.24
C PRO A 8 -10.87 -5.75 -6.60
N PRO A 9 -9.56 -6.02 -6.65
CA PRO A 9 -8.57 -5.05 -6.20
C PRO A 9 -8.70 -3.76 -7.00
N HIS A 10 -8.60 -2.62 -6.30
CA HIS A 10 -8.57 -1.29 -6.90
C HIS A 10 -7.28 -0.61 -6.44
N MET A 11 -6.46 -0.17 -7.41
CA MET A 11 -5.23 0.59 -7.16
C MET A 11 -5.51 2.05 -7.52
N GLY A 12 -5.53 2.93 -6.54
CA GLY A 12 -5.81 4.36 -6.67
C GLY A 12 -4.70 5.16 -7.35
N GLY A 13 -3.49 4.61 -7.45
CA GLY A 13 -2.38 5.15 -8.24
C GLY A 13 -1.09 5.34 -7.44
N ASP A 14 -1.21 5.64 -6.15
CA ASP A 14 -0.07 5.94 -5.28
C ASP A 14 0.53 4.71 -4.60
N GLU A 15 -0.22 3.60 -4.54
CA GLU A 15 0.17 2.42 -3.76
C GLU A 15 1.53 1.85 -4.21
N LEU A 16 1.81 1.86 -5.52
CA LEU A 16 3.08 1.36 -6.04
C LEU A 16 4.26 2.25 -5.63
N GLU A 17 4.08 3.57 -5.64
CA GLU A 17 5.15 4.51 -5.24
C GLU A 17 5.39 4.48 -3.73
N LEU A 18 4.33 4.33 -2.93
CA LEU A 18 4.43 4.13 -1.49
C LEU A 18 5.19 2.85 -1.14
N VAL A 19 4.91 1.74 -1.84
CA VAL A 19 5.66 0.49 -1.68
C VAL A 19 7.13 0.67 -2.08
N LYS A 20 7.40 1.31 -3.23
CA LYS A 20 8.79 1.61 -3.66
C LYS A 20 9.55 2.44 -2.62
N SER A 21 8.89 3.40 -1.98
CA SER A 21 9.48 4.22 -0.91
C SER A 21 9.90 3.38 0.30
N ALA A 22 9.08 2.41 0.72
CA ALA A 22 9.44 1.47 1.79
C ALA A 22 10.69 0.63 1.45
N PHE A 23 10.78 0.14 0.21
CA PHE A 23 11.98 -0.58 -0.26
C PHE A 23 13.20 0.33 -0.36
N ALA A 24 13.06 1.55 -0.91
CA ALA A 24 14.15 2.49 -1.09
C ALA A 24 14.75 2.97 0.25
N SER A 25 13.90 3.11 1.27
CA SER A 25 14.32 3.43 2.64
C SER A 25 14.88 2.23 3.41
N ASN A 26 14.88 1.03 2.82
CA ASN A 26 15.22 -0.23 3.47
C ASN A 26 14.39 -0.50 4.75
N TRP A 27 13.18 0.05 4.80
CA TRP A 27 12.27 -0.10 5.93
C TRP A 27 11.23 -1.17 5.61
N ILE A 28 11.67 -2.43 5.57
CA ILE A 28 10.84 -3.59 5.24
C ILE A 28 10.47 -4.29 6.56
N ALA A 29 9.68 -3.61 7.40
CA ALA A 29 9.32 -4.04 8.74
C ALA A 29 7.86 -3.67 9.09
N PRO A 30 7.24 -4.32 10.11
CA PRO A 30 5.82 -4.12 10.43
C PRO A 30 5.43 -2.74 10.98
N LEU A 31 6.39 -1.94 11.46
CA LEU A 31 6.20 -0.61 12.04
C LEU A 31 7.28 0.32 11.50
N GLY A 32 6.97 1.58 11.23
CA GLY A 32 7.91 2.57 10.71
C GLY A 32 7.27 3.87 10.23
N PRO A 33 8.05 4.73 9.54
CA PRO A 33 7.58 6.06 9.14
C PRO A 33 6.27 6.08 8.35
N GLN A 34 6.03 5.08 7.49
CA GLN A 34 4.77 4.99 6.73
C GLN A 34 3.58 4.58 7.62
N VAL A 35 3.81 3.78 8.66
CA VAL A 35 2.77 3.39 9.63
C VAL A 35 2.46 4.57 10.56
N ASP A 36 3.51 5.25 11.06
CA ASP A 36 3.35 6.45 11.89
C ASP A 36 2.56 7.54 11.14
N ALA A 37 2.85 7.72 9.84
CA ALA A 37 2.11 8.65 9.00
C ALA A 37 0.64 8.24 8.84
N PHE A 38 0.37 6.96 8.59
CA PHE A 38 -1.00 6.44 8.48
C PHE A 38 -1.80 6.58 9.79
N GLU A 39 -1.15 6.39 10.95
CA GLU A 39 -1.79 6.56 12.26
C GLU A 39 -2.07 8.03 12.62
N ALA A 40 -1.39 8.98 11.95
CA ALA A 40 -1.57 10.41 12.17
C ALA A 40 -2.62 11.07 11.25
N GLU A 41 -3.10 10.37 10.22
CA GLU A 41 -4.22 10.79 9.35
C GLU A 41 -5.58 10.70 10.05
#